data_AF-A0A9D7HHS4-F1
#
_entry.id   AF-A0A9D7HHS4-F1
#
_cell.length_a   1.000
_cell.length_b   1.000
_cell.length_c   1.000
_cell.angle_alpha   90.00
_cell.angle_beta   90.00
_cell.angle_gamma   90.00
#
_symmetry.space_group_name_H-M   'P 1'
#
loop_
_entity.id
_entity.type
_entity.pdbx_description
1 polymer ?
#
loop_
_entity_poly.entity_id
_entity_poly.type
_entity_poly.pdbx_seq_one_letter_code
_entity_poly.pdbx_strand_id
1 'polypeptide(L)'
;MQIDRWSRLAQKYKNEDVQLFVIYGRELHPGDGKSFKLYPQPKSEYEKAAYAKDFAQLGKIPVLIDGLDDAVFTAYGKAPNGAYLVDADGNLVFRSTWADARKMEHMIDTLLKWYKAGKPKGFVAK
;
A
#
# COMPACT_ATOMS: atom_id res chain seq x y z
N MET A 1 2.64 14.34 -7.92
CA MET A 1 1.61 13.27 -7.95
C MET A 1 1.53 12.58 -6.60
N GLN A 2 0.44 11.87 -6.26
CA GLN A 2 0.33 11.15 -4.97
C GLN A 2 1.49 10.14 -4.78
N ILE A 3 1.89 9.44 -5.84
CA ILE A 3 2.98 8.45 -5.79
C ILE A 3 4.37 9.06 -5.48
N ASP A 4 4.61 10.32 -5.86
CA ASP A 4 5.85 11.03 -5.49
C ASP A 4 5.92 11.25 -3.97
N ARG A 5 4.78 11.56 -3.34
CA ARG A 5 4.71 11.72 -1.88
C ARG A 5 4.99 10.40 -1.18
N TRP A 6 4.41 9.30 -1.67
CA TRP A 6 4.70 7.95 -1.16
C TRP A 6 6.17 7.57 -1.34
N SER A 7 6.78 7.93 -2.47
CA SER A 7 8.22 7.69 -2.73
C SER A 7 9.10 8.49 -1.75
N ARG A 8 8.75 9.74 -1.46
CA ARG A 8 9.44 10.54 -0.44
C ARG A 8 9.27 9.96 0.96
N LEU A 9 8.07 9.44 1.27
CA LEU A 9 7.77 8.82 2.55
C LEU A 9 8.60 7.54 2.77
N ALA A 10 8.70 6.68 1.76
CA ALA A 10 9.57 5.50 1.79
C ALA A 10 11.04 5.88 2.03
N GLN A 11 11.50 6.98 1.42
CA GLN A 11 12.85 7.50 1.64
C GLN A 11 13.04 8.08 3.06
N LYS A 12 12.04 8.79 3.60
CA LYS A 12 12.05 9.35 4.97
C LYS A 12 12.29 8.25 6.01
N TYR A 13 11.63 7.11 5.85
CA TYR A 13 11.67 6.02 6.83
C TYR A 13 12.71 4.93 6.53
N LYS A 14 13.56 5.10 5.51
CA LYS A 14 14.55 4.08 5.10
C LYS A 14 15.49 3.60 6.22
N ASN A 15 15.73 4.44 7.24
CA ASN A 15 16.61 4.14 8.37
C ASN A 15 15.84 3.93 9.70
N GLU A 16 14.51 3.83 9.65
CA GLU A 16 13.66 3.49 10.79
C GLU A 16 13.12 2.06 10.59
N ASP A 17 12.55 1.46 11.65
CA ASP A 17 11.95 0.13 11.58
C ASP A 17 10.56 0.15 10.93
N VAL A 18 10.54 0.53 9.66
CA VAL A 18 9.32 0.79 8.89
C VAL A 18 9.52 0.37 7.44
N GLN A 19 8.59 -0.45 6.92
CA GLN A 19 8.57 -0.88 5.53
C GLN A 19 7.37 -0.29 4.79
N LEU A 20 7.61 0.37 3.66
CA LEU A 20 6.57 0.92 2.79
C LEU A 20 6.63 0.26 1.43
N PHE A 21 5.49 -0.22 0.96
CA PHE A 21 5.31 -0.78 -0.37
C PHE A 21 3.86 -0.57 -0.84
N VAL A 22 3.65 -0.68 -2.15
CA VAL A 22 2.33 -0.72 -2.77
C VAL A 22 2.06 -2.16 -3.19
N ILE A 23 0.81 -2.60 -3.08
CA ILE A 23 0.36 -3.86 -3.68
C ILE A 23 -0.48 -3.50 -4.91
N TYR A 24 0.02 -3.86 -6.09
CA TYR A 24 -0.69 -3.71 -7.34
C TYR A 24 -1.77 -4.79 -7.43
N GLY A 25 -3.01 -4.37 -7.18
CA GLY A 25 -4.18 -5.23 -7.09
C GLY A 25 -4.94 -5.37 -8.40
N ARG A 26 -6.24 -5.62 -8.28
CA ARG A 26 -7.18 -5.70 -9.41
C ARG A 26 -7.31 -4.35 -10.12
N GLU A 27 -7.27 -4.36 -11.45
CA GLU A 27 -7.66 -3.20 -12.24
C GLU A 27 -9.18 -2.99 -12.14
N LEU A 28 -9.59 -1.80 -11.70
CA LEU A 28 -11.01 -1.50 -11.44
C LEU A 28 -11.71 -0.89 -12.63
N HIS A 29 -10.95 -0.32 -13.57
CA HIS A 29 -11.46 0.23 -14.82
C HIS A 29 -10.73 -0.38 -16.03
N PRO A 30 -10.75 -1.72 -16.20
CA PRO A 30 -9.97 -2.39 -17.23
C PRO A 30 -10.46 -2.00 -18.62
N GLY A 31 -9.56 -1.47 -19.45
CA GLY A 31 -9.88 -1.08 -20.82
C GLY A 31 -10.82 0.13 -20.96
N ASP A 32 -11.10 0.85 -19.86
CA ASP A 32 -12.10 1.93 -19.86
C ASP A 32 -11.58 3.25 -20.47
N GLY A 33 -12.48 3.98 -21.13
CA GLY A 33 -12.21 5.30 -21.71
C GLY A 33 -11.13 5.31 -22.79
N LYS A 34 -10.46 6.46 -22.97
CA LYS A 34 -9.26 6.59 -23.85
C LYS A 34 -7.96 6.28 -23.12
N SER A 35 -7.93 6.49 -21.81
CA SER A 35 -6.71 6.45 -20.99
C SER A 35 -6.34 5.06 -20.49
N PHE A 36 -7.30 4.12 -20.36
CA PHE A 36 -7.05 2.77 -19.84
C PHE A 36 -7.17 1.67 -20.90
N LYS A 37 -7.34 2.02 -22.19
CA LYS A 37 -7.40 1.04 -23.30
C LYS A 37 -6.22 0.09 -23.38
N LEU A 38 -5.04 0.54 -22.93
CA LEU A 38 -3.82 -0.25 -22.92
C LEU A 38 -3.73 -1.21 -21.73
N TYR A 39 -4.66 -1.13 -20.79
CA TYR A 39 -4.70 -1.92 -19.56
C TYR A 39 -6.05 -2.67 -19.44
N PRO A 40 -6.34 -3.63 -20.34
CA PRO A 40 -7.45 -4.56 -20.14
C PRO A 40 -7.26 -5.41 -18.87
N GLN A 41 -8.30 -6.14 -18.45
CA GLN A 41 -8.18 -7.05 -17.31
C GLN A 41 -7.10 -8.09 -17.61
N PRO A 42 -6.04 -8.18 -16.78
CA PRO A 42 -4.98 -9.16 -17.00
C PRO A 42 -5.53 -10.58 -16.85
N LYS A 43 -5.15 -11.46 -17.77
CA LYS A 43 -5.54 -12.87 -17.82
C LYS A 43 -4.44 -13.81 -17.36
N SER A 44 -3.24 -13.28 -17.14
CA SER A 44 -2.08 -14.02 -16.66
C SER A 44 -1.29 -13.19 -15.66
N GLU A 45 -0.53 -13.86 -14.80
CA GLU A 45 0.41 -13.22 -13.87
C GLU A 45 1.48 -12.41 -14.62
N TYR A 46 1.85 -12.85 -15.84
CA TYR A 46 2.80 -12.13 -16.69
C TYR A 46 2.25 -10.76 -17.15
N GLU A 47 0.99 -10.72 -17.59
CA GLU A 47 0.32 -9.46 -17.97
C GLU A 47 0.18 -8.53 -16.77
N LYS A 48 -0.24 -9.06 -15.60
CA LYS A 48 -0.36 -8.27 -14.36
C LYS A 48 0.99 -7.72 -13.91
N ALA A 49 2.06 -8.52 -14.02
CA ALA A 49 3.42 -8.08 -13.72
C ALA A 49 3.93 -7.00 -14.67
N ALA A 50 3.58 -7.05 -15.96
CA ALA A 50 3.91 -5.99 -16.90
C ALA A 50 3.27 -4.66 -16.49
N TYR A 51 1.98 -4.67 -16.13
CA TYR A 51 1.28 -3.46 -15.68
C TYR A 51 1.82 -2.92 -14.36
N ALA A 52 2.11 -3.81 -13.41
CA ALA A 52 2.75 -3.42 -12.15
C ALA A 52 4.14 -2.80 -12.38
N LYS A 53 4.89 -3.28 -13.36
CA LYS A 53 6.18 -2.72 -13.76
C LYS A 53 6.03 -1.31 -14.35
N ASP A 54 5.02 -1.08 -15.20
CA ASP A 54 4.74 0.26 -15.73
C ASP A 54 4.29 1.21 -14.62
N PHE A 55 3.44 0.75 -13.70
CA PHE A 55 3.07 1.51 -12.51
C PHE A 55 4.28 1.85 -11.63
N ALA A 56 5.22 0.91 -11.45
CA ALA A 56 6.43 1.13 -10.68
C ALA A 56 7.32 2.25 -11.27
N GLN A 57 7.26 2.51 -12.57
CA GLN A 57 8.00 3.61 -13.19
C GLN A 57 7.50 5.00 -12.78
N LEU A 58 6.29 5.09 -12.21
CA LEU A 58 5.72 6.35 -11.75
C LEU A 58 6.34 6.85 -10.43
N GLY A 59 7.12 6.02 -9.72
CA GLY A 59 7.71 6.36 -8.43
C GLY A 59 8.92 5.50 -8.06
N LYS A 60 9.28 5.54 -6.78
CA LYS A 60 10.41 4.76 -6.22
C LYS A 60 10.00 3.84 -5.07
N ILE A 61 8.72 3.83 -4.72
CA ILE A 61 8.18 2.92 -3.71
C ILE A 61 8.17 1.49 -4.28
N PRO A 62 8.60 0.47 -3.53
CA PRO A 62 8.49 -0.92 -3.96
C PRO A 62 7.05 -1.29 -4.30
N VAL A 63 6.87 -2.06 -5.38
CA VAL A 63 5.57 -2.54 -5.85
C VAL A 63 5.57 -4.06 -5.79
N LEU A 64 4.67 -4.61 -4.97
CA LEU A 64 4.31 -6.02 -4.95
C LEU A 64 3.10 -6.24 -5.85
N ILE A 65 2.85 -7.48 -6.24
CA ILE A 65 1.74 -7.84 -7.13
C ILE A 65 0.79 -8.76 -6.34
N ASP A 66 -0.50 -8.42 -6.30
CA ASP A 66 -1.53 -9.33 -5.80
C ASP A 66 -1.76 -10.44 -6.82
N GLY A 67 -2.09 -11.65 -6.39
CA GLY A 67 -2.38 -12.75 -7.30
C GLY A 67 -3.60 -12.46 -8.19
N LEU A 68 -3.78 -13.22 -9.28
CA LEU A 68 -4.98 -13.14 -10.13
C LEU A 68 -6.28 -13.48 -9.39
N ASP A 69 -6.20 -14.15 -8.25
CA ASP A 69 -7.31 -14.48 -7.36
C ASP A 69 -7.77 -13.31 -6.48
N ASP A 70 -7.08 -12.16 -6.55
CA ASP A 70 -7.36 -10.94 -5.79
C ASP A 70 -7.43 -11.21 -4.26
N ALA A 71 -6.57 -12.11 -3.76
CA ALA A 71 -6.57 -12.57 -2.38
C ALA A 71 -6.31 -11.42 -1.39
N VAL A 72 -5.29 -10.58 -1.63
CA VAL A 72 -4.99 -9.45 -0.75
C VAL A 72 -6.10 -8.40 -0.85
N PHE A 73 -6.51 -8.05 -2.07
CA PHE A 73 -7.58 -7.09 -2.30
C PHE A 73 -8.86 -7.48 -1.54
N THR A 74 -9.21 -8.77 -1.54
CA THR A 74 -10.36 -9.30 -0.80
C THR A 74 -10.14 -9.25 0.71
N ALA A 75 -8.99 -9.72 1.21
CA ALA A 75 -8.68 -9.78 2.63
C ALA A 75 -8.67 -8.39 3.30
N TYR A 76 -8.25 -7.35 2.57
CA TYR A 76 -8.16 -5.98 3.07
C TYR A 76 -9.43 -5.15 2.82
N GLY A 77 -10.53 -5.76 2.34
CA GLY A 77 -11.85 -5.13 2.28
C GLY A 77 -12.17 -4.41 0.98
N LYS A 78 -11.48 -4.75 -0.13
CA LYS A 78 -11.79 -4.33 -1.50
C LYS A 78 -11.79 -2.82 -1.73
N ALA A 79 -10.99 -2.07 -0.96
CA ALA A 79 -10.82 -0.64 -1.18
C ALA A 79 -9.97 -0.38 -2.43
N PRO A 80 -10.42 0.51 -3.35
CA PRO A 80 -9.79 0.69 -4.66
C PRO A 80 -8.39 1.28 -4.60
N ASN A 81 -8.15 2.13 -3.61
CA ASN A 81 -6.87 2.79 -3.36
C ASN A 81 -6.67 2.87 -1.84
N GLY A 82 -6.82 1.73 -1.17
CA GLY A 82 -6.73 1.66 0.29
C GLY A 82 -5.30 1.86 0.80
N ALA A 83 -5.17 2.30 2.04
CA ALA A 83 -3.89 2.35 2.74
C ALA A 83 -4.03 1.77 4.15
N TYR A 84 -3.07 0.96 4.54
CA TYR A 84 -3.11 0.16 5.77
C TYR A 84 -1.78 0.30 6.51
N LEU A 85 -1.84 0.39 7.83
CA LEU A 85 -0.67 0.35 8.70
C LEU A 85 -0.80 -0.86 9.61
N VAL A 86 0.19 -1.74 9.52
CA VAL A 86 0.32 -2.91 10.38
C VAL A 86 1.50 -2.67 11.31
N ASP A 87 1.33 -2.93 12.60
CA ASP A 87 2.40 -2.77 13.58
C ASP A 87 3.35 -3.98 13.61
N ALA A 88 4.43 -3.90 14.40
CA ALA A 88 5.44 -4.95 14.49
C ALA A 88 4.91 -6.27 15.08
N ASP A 89 3.75 -6.24 15.74
CA ASP A 89 3.09 -7.41 16.31
C ASP A 89 2.01 -7.98 15.37
N GLY A 90 1.88 -7.43 14.16
CA GLY A 90 0.91 -7.87 13.15
C GLY A 90 -0.49 -7.28 13.30
N ASN A 91 -0.70 -6.27 14.15
CA ASN A 91 -2.00 -5.65 14.33
C ASN A 91 -2.27 -4.59 13.26
N LEU A 92 -3.46 -4.60 12.66
CA LEU A 92 -3.92 -3.53 11.76
C LEU A 92 -4.30 -2.28 12.59
N VAL A 93 -3.35 -1.38 12.81
CA VAL A 93 -3.52 -0.18 13.65
C VAL A 93 -4.20 0.97 12.92
N PHE A 94 -4.17 0.98 11.59
CA PHE A 94 -4.86 1.99 10.79
C PHE A 94 -5.31 1.43 9.45
N ARG A 95 -6.52 1.82 9.03
CA ARG A 95 -7.06 1.56 7.69
C ARG A 95 -7.69 2.83 7.13
N SER A 96 -7.50 3.07 5.84
CA SER A 96 -8.16 4.13 5.10
C SER A 96 -8.64 3.58 3.76
N THR A 97 -9.88 3.91 3.38
CA THR A 97 -10.45 3.54 2.06
C THR A 97 -9.84 4.33 0.91
N TRP A 98 -9.09 5.40 1.22
CA TRP A 98 -8.33 6.19 0.26
C TRP A 98 -6.92 6.51 0.78
N ALA A 99 -5.92 6.30 -0.07
CA ALA A 99 -4.52 6.49 0.24
C ALA A 99 -4.20 7.99 0.35
N ASP A 100 -3.93 8.46 1.56
CA ASP A 100 -3.40 9.81 1.83
C ASP A 100 -2.07 9.69 2.56
N ALA A 101 -0.99 10.03 1.85
CA ALA A 101 0.37 9.94 2.39
C ALA A 101 0.58 10.78 3.65
N ARG A 102 -0.14 11.91 3.82
CA ARG A 102 -0.01 12.77 5.02
C ARG A 102 -0.62 12.13 6.24
N LYS A 103 -1.78 11.47 6.07
CA LYS A 103 -2.41 10.71 7.16
C LYS A 103 -1.53 9.53 7.54
N MET A 104 -0.99 8.82 6.54
CA MET A 104 -0.10 7.70 6.81
C MET A 104 1.19 8.13 7.52
N GLU A 105 1.82 9.21 7.07
CA GLU A 105 2.98 9.81 7.75
C GLU A 105 2.69 10.14 9.22
N HIS A 106 1.56 10.78 9.50
CA HIS A 106 1.16 11.08 10.87
C HIS A 106 0.96 9.82 11.73
N MET A 107 0.35 8.77 11.17
CA MET A 107 0.13 7.51 11.89
C MET A 107 1.44 6.77 12.15
N ILE A 108 2.36 6.72 11.18
CA ILE A 108 3.69 6.11 11.36
C ILE A 108 4.48 6.88 12.43
N ASP A 109 4.53 8.22 12.35
CA ASP A 109 5.25 9.04 13.32
C ASP A 109 4.67 8.87 14.74
N THR A 110 3.34 8.76 14.87
CA THR A 110 2.67 8.50 16.15
C THR A 110 3.02 7.12 16.69
N LEU A 111 3.00 6.10 15.85
CA LEU A 111 3.30 4.72 16.23
C LEU A 111 4.77 4.57 16.67
N LEU A 112 5.71 5.16 15.92
CA LEU A 112 7.14 5.16 16.28
C LEU A 112 7.40 5.88 17.61
N LYS A 113 6.74 7.01 17.85
CA LYS A 113 6.83 7.71 19.15
C LYS A 113 6.29 6.85 20.29
N TRP A 114 5.19 6.15 20.07
CA TRP A 114 4.61 5.24 21.06
C TRP A 114 5.54 4.07 21.39
N TYR A 115 6.16 3.45 20.38
CA TYR A 115 7.19 2.42 20.60
C TYR A 115 8.41 2.96 21.35
N LYS A 116 8.91 4.15 20.98
CA LYS A 116 10.04 4.81 21.66
C LYS A 116 9.74 5.16 23.13
N ALA A 117 8.49 5.49 23.46
CA ALA A 117 8.05 5.80 24.83
C ALA A 117 7.90 4.56 25.73
N GLY A 118 8.01 3.35 25.17
CA GLY A 118 7.72 2.09 25.86
C GLY A 118 6.25 1.74 25.78
N LYS A 119 5.90 0.78 24.91
CA LYS A 119 4.55 0.22 24.78
C LYS A 119 4.02 -0.16 26.18
N PRO A 120 2.78 0.20 26.56
CA PRO A 120 2.19 -0.25 27.81
C PRO A 120 2.27 -1.78 27.86
N LYS A 121 2.90 -2.33 28.91
CA LYS A 121 2.95 -3.78 29.10
C LYS A 121 1.51 -4.32 29.14
N GLY A 122 1.19 -5.25 28.23
CA GLY A 122 -0.09 -5.97 28.24
C GLY A 122 -1.23 -5.38 27.38
N PHE A 123 -0.99 -4.44 26.47
CA PHE A 123 -2.01 -4.09 25.49
C PHE A 123 -2.23 -5.24 24.51
N VAL A 124 -3.41 -5.86 24.58
CA VAL A 124 -3.91 -6.83 23.60
C VAL A 124 -5.03 -6.15 22.84
N ALA A 125 -4.85 -5.97 21.53
CA ALA A 125 -5.95 -5.55 20.66
C ALA A 125 -7.03 -6.65 20.72
N LYS A 126 -8.23 -6.30 21.16
CA LYS A 126 -9.39 -7.20 21.14
C LYS A 126 -10.03 -7.23 19.77
#